data_AF-A0A958HP87-F1
#
_entry.id   AF-A0A958HP87-F1
#
_cell.length_a   1.000
_cell.length_b   1.000
_cell.length_c   1.000
_cell.angle_alpha   90.00
_cell.angle_beta   90.00
_cell.angle_gamma   90.00
#
_symmetry.space_group_name_H-M   'P 1'
#
loop_
_entity.id
_entity.type
_entity.pdbx_description
1 polymer ?
#
loop_
_entity_poly.entity_id
_entity_poly.type
_entity_poly.pdbx_seq_one_letter_code
_entity_poly.pdbx_strand_id
1 'polypeptide(L)'
;GKWHELAAWEASVAGPFDRWPTRQGFDKFYGFLGGETNQWAPFIYDGVHTVELPDDPNYHFLTDMTNQTAAWIRFQKALAPEKPFFVYYAPGATHAPHHVPKDWIARWKGKFDQGWDKLREEILSRQIERGVVPNGTELAPKPEAIPDWDKLSADEKRLFARQAEVFAAYVEMTDHEIGRVIQAIEATGQLDNTLVFFVYGDNGTSAEGGRNGMFSEMTYFN
;
A
#
# COMPACT_ATOMS: atom_id res chain seq x y z
N GLY A 1 -1.05 -6.26 -8.45
CA GLY A 1 -0.74 -5.88 -7.07
C GLY A 1 -1.11 -7.00 -6.13
N LYS A 2 -1.63 -6.69 -4.95
CA LYS A 2 -2.12 -7.66 -3.95
C LYS A 2 -3.30 -8.48 -4.50
N TRP A 3 -3.31 -9.77 -4.21
CA TRP A 3 -4.47 -10.66 -4.40
C TRP A 3 -4.52 -11.71 -3.28
N HIS A 4 -5.46 -11.58 -2.34
CA HIS A 4 -5.60 -12.50 -1.19
C HIS A 4 -6.85 -13.38 -1.24
N GLU A 5 -7.64 -13.32 -2.33
CA GLU A 5 -8.88 -14.10 -2.51
C GLU A 5 -8.64 -15.56 -2.91
N LEU A 6 -7.38 -15.96 -2.96
CA LEU A 6 -6.96 -17.31 -3.32
C LEU A 6 -6.52 -18.08 -2.07
N ALA A 7 -7.04 -19.29 -1.92
CA ALA A 7 -6.67 -20.16 -0.82
C ALA A 7 -5.19 -20.55 -0.90
N ALA A 8 -4.46 -20.46 0.21
CA ALA A 8 -3.01 -20.61 0.22
C ALA A 8 -2.50 -21.94 -0.39
N TRP A 9 -3.25 -23.03 -0.26
CA TRP A 9 -2.91 -24.34 -0.85
C TRP A 9 -3.10 -24.41 -2.38
N GLU A 10 -3.80 -23.44 -2.98
CA GLU A 10 -3.96 -23.31 -4.44
C GLU A 10 -2.91 -22.36 -5.05
N ALA A 11 -2.10 -21.70 -4.22
CA ALA A 11 -1.04 -20.78 -4.63
C ALA A 11 0.21 -21.56 -5.04
N SER A 12 0.04 -22.54 -5.93
CA SER A 12 1.11 -23.45 -6.34
C SER A 12 1.08 -23.75 -7.84
N VAL A 13 2.20 -24.25 -8.34
CA VAL A 13 2.33 -24.71 -9.73
C VAL A 13 1.46 -25.93 -10.05
N ALA A 14 0.88 -26.59 -9.04
CA ALA A 14 0.03 -27.77 -9.22
C ALA A 14 -1.43 -27.40 -9.57
N GLY A 15 -1.84 -26.15 -9.38
CA GLY A 15 -3.24 -25.73 -9.48
C GLY A 15 -4.10 -26.23 -8.30
N PRO A 16 -5.45 -26.15 -8.40
CA PRO A 16 -6.22 -25.64 -9.53
C PRO A 16 -6.03 -24.13 -9.72
N PHE A 17 -5.98 -23.66 -10.98
CA PHE A 17 -5.77 -22.24 -11.30
C PHE A 17 -7.07 -21.41 -11.30
N ASP A 18 -8.19 -21.99 -10.89
CA ASP A 18 -9.52 -21.41 -11.08
C ASP A 18 -9.76 -20.10 -10.30
N ARG A 19 -9.07 -19.94 -9.15
CA ARG A 19 -9.16 -18.72 -8.31
C ARG A 19 -8.04 -17.71 -8.57
N TRP A 20 -7.19 -17.95 -9.57
CA TRP A 20 -6.16 -17.00 -9.94
C TRP A 20 -6.79 -15.81 -10.68
N PRO A 21 -6.22 -14.60 -10.59
CA PRO A 21 -6.81 -13.41 -11.20
C PRO A 21 -7.08 -13.58 -12.70
N THR A 22 -6.17 -14.26 -13.42
CA THR A 22 -6.32 -14.54 -14.86
C THR A 22 -7.45 -15.51 -15.21
N ARG A 23 -8.08 -16.14 -14.21
CA ARG A 23 -9.27 -16.98 -14.33
C ARG A 23 -10.49 -16.36 -13.65
N GLN A 24 -10.36 -15.15 -13.12
CA GLN A 24 -11.43 -14.36 -12.49
C GLN A 24 -11.70 -13.03 -13.22
N GLY A 25 -11.52 -13.01 -14.53
CA GLY A 25 -11.90 -11.89 -15.40
C GLY A 25 -10.79 -10.88 -15.70
N PHE A 26 -9.58 -11.09 -15.19
CA PHE A 26 -8.43 -10.26 -15.56
C PHE A 26 -7.68 -10.82 -16.76
N ASP A 27 -7.44 -10.01 -17.80
CA ASP A 27 -6.60 -10.39 -18.94
C ASP A 27 -5.11 -10.53 -18.54
N LYS A 28 -4.68 -9.82 -17.48
CA LYS A 28 -3.29 -9.75 -17.00
C LYS A 28 -3.27 -9.70 -15.47
N PHE A 29 -2.29 -10.37 -14.88
CA PHE A 29 -1.94 -10.23 -13.47
C PHE A 29 -0.45 -9.97 -13.32
N TYR A 30 -0.09 -9.02 -12.48
CA TYR A 30 1.27 -8.80 -12.03
C TYR A 30 1.25 -8.42 -10.55
N GLY A 31 1.75 -9.31 -9.69
CA GLY A 31 1.83 -9.04 -8.26
C GLY A 31 1.85 -10.30 -7.39
N PHE A 32 1.50 -10.16 -6.13
CA PHE A 32 1.69 -11.21 -5.13
C PHE A 32 0.37 -11.83 -4.70
N LEU A 33 0.43 -13.10 -4.32
CA LEU A 33 -0.67 -13.84 -3.72
C LEU A 33 -0.50 -13.84 -2.20
N GLY A 34 -1.50 -13.38 -1.46
CA GLY A 34 -1.48 -13.31 0.01
C GLY A 34 -1.72 -11.90 0.58
N GLY A 35 -1.61 -11.79 1.91
CA GLY A 35 -1.87 -10.55 2.64
C GLY A 35 -0.81 -9.48 2.43
N GLU A 36 0.45 -9.89 2.29
CA GLU A 36 1.62 -9.02 2.23
C GLU A 36 2.77 -9.65 1.44
N THR A 37 3.76 -8.82 1.09
CA THR A 37 5.01 -9.29 0.47
C THR A 37 6.14 -8.32 0.79
N ASN A 38 7.38 -8.81 0.77
CA ASN A 38 8.56 -7.97 0.92
C ASN A 38 8.69 -7.02 -0.28
N GLN A 39 8.84 -5.71 -0.08
CA GLN A 39 8.92 -4.76 -1.18
C GLN A 39 10.30 -4.71 -1.88
N TRP A 40 11.36 -5.21 -1.25
CA TRP A 40 12.72 -5.30 -1.79
C TRP A 40 13.01 -6.64 -2.46
N ALA A 41 12.40 -7.70 -1.94
CA ALA A 41 12.57 -9.07 -2.43
C ALA A 41 11.21 -9.80 -2.48
N PRO A 42 10.25 -9.32 -3.30
CA PRO A 42 8.90 -9.85 -3.32
C PRO A 42 8.85 -11.25 -3.92
N PHE A 43 7.88 -12.03 -3.47
CA PHE A 43 7.45 -13.24 -4.17
C PHE A 43 6.19 -12.93 -4.98
N ILE A 44 6.36 -12.75 -6.29
CA ILE A 44 5.34 -12.24 -7.21
C ILE A 44 5.21 -13.11 -8.47
N TYR A 45 4.09 -12.91 -9.16
CA TYR A 45 3.70 -13.65 -10.35
C TYR A 45 3.33 -12.70 -11.49
N ASP A 46 3.63 -13.15 -12.71
CA ASP A 46 3.05 -12.66 -13.95
C ASP A 46 2.09 -13.73 -14.50
N GLY A 47 0.79 -13.47 -14.42
CA GLY A 47 -0.24 -14.47 -14.66
C GLY A 47 -0.15 -15.59 -13.64
N VAL A 48 0.39 -16.74 -14.05
CA VAL A 48 0.64 -17.92 -13.17
C VAL A 48 2.13 -18.25 -13.03
N HIS A 49 3.00 -17.47 -13.65
CA HIS A 49 4.45 -17.71 -13.64
C HIS A 49 5.10 -16.89 -12.54
N THR A 50 5.97 -17.50 -11.75
CA THR A 50 6.81 -16.77 -10.80
C THR A 50 7.73 -15.81 -11.54
N VAL A 51 7.88 -14.60 -11.00
CA VAL A 51 8.83 -13.61 -11.52
C VAL A 51 10.09 -13.68 -10.67
N GLU A 52 11.24 -13.85 -11.34
CA GLU A 52 12.54 -13.82 -10.68
C GLU A 52 12.83 -12.42 -10.14
N LEU A 53 13.45 -12.38 -8.96
CA LEU A 53 13.85 -11.11 -8.36
C LEU A 53 14.91 -10.43 -9.24
N PRO A 54 14.72 -9.16 -9.64
CA PRO A 54 15.75 -8.46 -10.39
C PRO A 54 17.05 -8.29 -9.59
N ASP A 55 18.19 -8.41 -10.27
CA ASP A 55 19.50 -8.06 -9.70
C ASP A 55 19.70 -6.52 -9.74
N ASP A 56 18.85 -5.81 -9.02
CA ASP A 56 18.90 -4.35 -8.85
C ASP A 56 18.85 -3.99 -7.36
N PRO A 57 19.91 -3.41 -6.79
CA PRO A 57 19.93 -3.02 -5.38
C PRO A 57 18.96 -1.87 -5.05
N ASN A 58 18.41 -1.18 -6.06
CA ASN A 58 17.41 -0.12 -5.89
C ASN A 58 15.99 -0.59 -6.20
N TYR A 59 15.79 -1.89 -6.46
CA TYR A 59 14.49 -2.43 -6.76
C TYR A 59 13.48 -2.14 -5.64
N HIS A 60 12.28 -1.71 -6.01
CA HIS A 60 11.14 -1.61 -5.13
C HIS A 60 9.89 -2.09 -5.85
N PHE A 61 9.17 -3.04 -5.26
CA PHE A 61 8.01 -3.68 -5.89
C PHE A 61 6.92 -2.68 -6.27
N LEU A 62 6.58 -1.73 -5.39
CA LEU A 62 5.64 -0.63 -5.74
C LEU A 62 6.02 0.07 -7.06
N THR A 63 7.27 0.54 -7.21
CA THR A 63 7.72 1.20 -8.44
C THR A 63 7.69 0.26 -9.65
N ASP A 64 8.07 -1.00 -9.48
CA ASP A 64 8.02 -1.99 -10.56
C ASP A 64 6.57 -2.29 -11.00
N MET A 65 5.64 -2.56 -10.08
CA MET A 65 4.24 -2.77 -10.43
C MET A 65 3.62 -1.54 -11.11
N THR A 66 4.05 -0.33 -10.74
CA THR A 66 3.66 0.91 -11.45
C THR A 66 4.20 0.93 -12.87
N ASN A 67 5.48 0.58 -13.06
CA ASN A 67 6.10 0.50 -14.39
C ASN A 67 5.35 -0.50 -15.29
N GLN A 68 5.06 -1.70 -14.77
CA GLN A 68 4.30 -2.73 -15.50
C GLN A 68 2.90 -2.25 -15.85
N THR A 69 2.21 -1.60 -14.91
CA THR A 69 0.86 -1.05 -15.13
C THR A 69 0.88 0.02 -16.22
N ALA A 70 1.78 1.00 -16.11
CA ALA A 70 1.92 2.08 -17.09
C ALA A 70 2.28 1.55 -18.49
N ALA A 71 3.20 0.59 -18.57
CA ALA A 71 3.58 -0.06 -19.82
C ALA A 71 2.39 -0.81 -20.44
N TRP A 72 1.65 -1.59 -19.64
CA TRP A 72 0.49 -2.33 -20.12
C TRP A 72 -0.61 -1.41 -20.67
N ILE A 73 -0.93 -0.31 -19.99
CA ILE A 73 -1.91 0.69 -20.46
C ILE A 73 -1.48 1.25 -21.83
N ARG A 74 -0.22 1.67 -21.95
CA ARG A 74 0.31 2.25 -23.20
C ARG A 74 0.28 1.24 -24.34
N PHE A 75 0.73 0.01 -24.11
CA PHE A 75 0.75 -1.02 -25.14
C PHE A 75 -0.65 -1.49 -25.55
N GLN A 76 -1.55 -1.67 -24.59
CA GLN A 76 -2.93 -2.04 -24.88
C GLN A 76 -3.60 -1.00 -25.77
N LYS A 77 -3.44 0.29 -25.44
CA LYS A 77 -4.03 1.38 -26.23
C LYS A 77 -3.35 1.58 -27.58
N ALA A 78 -2.03 1.37 -27.68
CA ALA A 78 -1.34 1.44 -28.97
C ALA A 78 -1.80 0.32 -29.94
N LEU A 79 -2.05 -0.88 -29.43
CA LEU A 79 -2.41 -2.04 -30.26
C LEU A 79 -3.92 -2.14 -30.52
N ALA A 80 -4.75 -1.69 -29.58
CA ALA A 80 -6.21 -1.72 -29.69
C ALA A 80 -6.82 -0.42 -29.12
N PRO A 81 -6.74 0.71 -29.87
CA PRO A 81 -7.17 2.02 -29.39
C PRO A 81 -8.60 2.06 -28.85
N GLU A 82 -9.51 1.39 -29.56
CA GLU A 82 -10.94 1.33 -29.24
C GLU A 82 -11.31 0.34 -28.13
N LYS A 83 -10.41 -0.59 -27.76
CA LYS A 83 -10.69 -1.54 -26.68
C LYS A 83 -10.57 -0.81 -25.33
N PRO A 84 -11.62 -0.80 -24.47
CA PRO A 84 -11.51 -0.24 -23.12
C PRO A 84 -10.60 -1.12 -22.25
N PHE A 85 -10.06 -0.53 -21.19
CA PHE A 85 -9.31 -1.26 -20.18
C PHE A 85 -9.97 -1.15 -18.80
N PHE A 86 -9.68 -2.13 -17.96
CA PHE A 86 -9.93 -2.09 -16.53
C PHE A 86 -8.61 -2.36 -15.81
N VAL A 87 -8.23 -1.46 -14.90
CA VAL A 87 -7.01 -1.59 -14.10
C VAL A 87 -7.40 -1.62 -12.64
N TYR A 88 -7.13 -2.75 -11.99
CA TYR A 88 -7.22 -2.87 -10.54
C TYR A 88 -5.83 -2.70 -9.91
N TYR A 89 -5.51 -1.44 -9.58
CA TYR A 89 -4.22 -1.07 -9.02
C TYR A 89 -4.26 -1.16 -7.49
N ALA A 90 -3.91 -2.33 -6.96
CA ALA A 90 -3.88 -2.62 -5.52
C ALA A 90 -2.43 -2.75 -5.00
N PRO A 91 -1.76 -1.66 -4.59
CA PRO A 91 -0.41 -1.73 -4.03
C PRO A 91 -0.39 -2.48 -2.70
N GLY A 92 0.77 -3.01 -2.29
CA GLY A 92 0.94 -3.59 -0.95
C GLY A 92 0.99 -2.54 0.17
N ALA A 93 1.12 -1.27 -0.19
CA ALA A 93 1.17 -0.16 0.74
C ALA A 93 -0.23 0.17 1.31
N THR A 94 -0.36 0.61 2.56
CA THR A 94 0.68 0.72 3.61
C THR A 94 0.61 -0.42 4.62
N HIS A 95 0.28 -1.63 4.14
CA HIS A 95 0.45 -2.84 4.94
C HIS A 95 1.93 -3.06 5.25
N ALA A 96 2.18 -3.82 6.30
CA ALA A 96 3.50 -4.32 6.58
C ALA A 96 4.00 -5.30 5.49
N PRO A 97 5.33 -5.49 5.36
CA PRO A 97 6.38 -4.74 6.03
C PRO A 97 6.51 -3.31 5.45
N HIS A 98 6.76 -2.32 6.32
CA HIS A 98 6.96 -0.92 5.91
C HIS A 98 8.37 -0.70 5.34
N HIS A 99 8.56 -1.21 4.14
CA HIS A 99 9.78 -1.09 3.36
C HIS A 99 9.71 0.15 2.47
N VAL A 100 10.40 1.22 2.86
CA VAL A 100 10.39 2.51 2.15
C VAL A 100 11.82 3.03 1.98
N PRO A 101 12.20 3.61 0.82
CA PRO A 101 13.54 4.15 0.64
C PRO A 101 13.82 5.30 1.60
N LYS A 102 15.07 5.41 2.07
CA LYS A 102 15.46 6.35 3.14
C LYS A 102 15.14 7.82 2.81
N ASP A 103 15.26 8.21 1.55
CA ASP A 103 15.03 9.60 1.12
C ASP A 103 13.56 10.02 1.21
N TRP A 104 12.62 9.08 1.05
CA TRP A 104 11.20 9.33 1.32
C TRP A 104 10.98 9.51 2.82
N ILE A 105 11.54 8.61 3.64
CA ILE A 105 11.37 8.67 5.10
C ILE A 105 11.96 9.96 5.69
N ALA A 106 13.09 10.43 5.15
CA ALA A 106 13.75 11.65 5.62
C ALA A 106 12.87 12.91 5.54
N ARG A 107 11.89 12.97 4.62
CA ARG A 107 10.96 14.10 4.44
C ARG A 107 10.00 14.27 5.63
N TRP A 108 9.75 13.18 6.35
CA TRP A 108 8.80 13.14 7.47
C TRP A 108 9.45 13.35 8.83
N LYS A 109 10.78 13.53 8.88
CA LYS A 109 11.53 13.63 10.13
C LYS A 109 10.93 14.66 11.10
N GLY A 110 10.59 14.20 12.31
CA GLY A 110 10.07 15.02 13.40
C GLY A 110 8.62 15.47 13.26
N LYS A 111 7.91 15.08 12.18
CA LYS A 111 6.51 15.46 11.96
C LYS A 111 5.54 14.81 12.96
N PHE A 112 5.99 13.78 13.67
CA PHE A 112 5.18 12.97 14.57
C PHE A 112 5.62 13.03 16.04
N ASP A 113 6.56 13.92 16.39
CA ASP A 113 7.15 14.01 17.74
C ASP A 113 6.12 14.41 18.82
N GLN A 114 5.01 15.04 18.42
CA GLN A 114 3.90 15.39 19.31
C GLN A 114 3.04 14.19 19.75
N GLY A 115 3.17 13.04 19.07
CA GLY A 115 2.48 11.81 19.43
C GLY A 115 1.03 11.70 18.97
N TRP A 116 0.49 10.49 19.11
CA TRP A 116 -0.86 10.13 18.65
C TRP A 116 -1.99 10.83 19.41
N ASP A 117 -1.77 11.26 20.65
CA ASP A 117 -2.79 11.94 21.46
C ASP A 117 -3.06 13.35 20.93
N LYS A 118 -2.02 14.10 20.55
CA LYS A 118 -2.17 15.40 19.88
C LYS A 118 -2.62 15.25 18.44
N LEU A 119 -2.05 14.27 17.73
CA LEU A 119 -2.36 14.06 16.32
C LEU A 119 -3.85 13.75 16.07
N ARG A 120 -4.50 12.96 16.94
CA ARG A 120 -5.94 12.67 16.78
C ARG A 120 -6.81 13.93 16.95
N GLU A 121 -6.46 14.83 17.86
CA GLU A 121 -7.17 16.09 18.09
C GLU A 121 -7.09 16.96 16.82
N GLU A 122 -5.89 17.10 16.27
CA GLU A 122 -5.68 17.85 15.03
C GLU A 122 -6.37 17.24 13.81
N ILE A 123 -6.33 15.90 13.67
CA ILE A 123 -7.00 15.20 12.57
C ILE A 123 -8.50 15.49 12.62
N LEU A 124 -9.14 15.33 13.78
CA LEU A 124 -10.58 15.58 13.90
C LEU A 124 -10.91 17.04 13.64
N SER A 125 -10.11 17.97 14.17
CA SER A 125 -10.30 19.41 13.92
C SER A 125 -10.25 19.74 12.42
N ARG A 126 -9.27 19.21 11.68
CA ARG A 126 -9.18 19.38 10.22
C ARG A 126 -10.32 18.70 9.47
N GLN A 127 -10.80 17.54 9.94
CA GLN A 127 -11.94 16.84 9.33
C GLN A 127 -13.24 17.64 9.48
N ILE A 128 -13.45 18.28 10.64
CA ILE A 128 -14.59 19.18 10.87
C ILE A 128 -14.47 20.41 9.97
N GLU A 129 -13.31 21.07 9.95
CA GLU A 129 -13.08 22.27 9.10
C GLU A 129 -13.34 21.99 7.61
N ARG A 130 -12.97 20.79 7.14
CA ARG A 130 -13.15 20.35 5.75
C ARG A 130 -14.53 19.75 5.46
N GLY A 131 -15.40 19.62 6.46
CA GLY A 131 -16.73 19.02 6.31
C GLY A 131 -16.72 17.51 6.04
N VAL A 132 -15.63 16.81 6.37
CA VAL A 132 -15.55 15.34 6.27
C VAL A 132 -16.43 14.67 7.33
N VAL A 133 -16.54 15.28 8.51
CA VAL A 133 -17.43 14.85 9.60
C VAL A 133 -18.29 16.02 10.09
N PRO A 134 -19.47 15.77 10.70
CA PRO A 134 -20.33 16.84 11.18
C PRO A 134 -19.70 17.74 12.25
N ASN A 135 -20.15 19.00 12.32
CA ASN A 135 -19.83 19.88 13.43
C ASN A 135 -20.26 19.27 14.77
N GLY A 136 -19.43 19.40 15.80
CA GLY A 136 -19.68 18.83 17.12
C GLY A 136 -19.34 17.33 17.24
N THR A 137 -18.74 16.72 16.21
CA THR A 137 -18.17 15.37 16.34
C THR A 137 -17.07 15.38 17.42
N GLU A 138 -17.12 14.43 18.34
CA GLU A 138 -16.14 14.25 19.41
C GLU A 138 -15.24 13.04 19.14
N LEU A 139 -14.03 13.05 19.70
CA LEU A 139 -13.12 11.89 19.62
C LEU A 139 -13.71 10.70 20.38
N ALA A 140 -13.66 9.52 19.76
CA ALA A 140 -13.90 8.27 20.47
C ALA A 140 -12.87 8.10 21.60
N PRO A 141 -13.26 7.47 22.73
CA PRO A 141 -12.33 7.21 23.82
C PRO A 141 -11.15 6.37 23.33
N LYS A 142 -9.95 6.68 23.83
CA LYS A 142 -8.75 5.90 23.53
C LYS A 142 -8.85 4.52 24.20
N PRO A 143 -8.57 3.41 23.50
CA PRO A 143 -8.53 2.08 24.11
C PRO A 143 -7.49 2.02 25.24
N GLU A 144 -7.81 1.36 26.36
CA GLU A 144 -6.91 1.24 27.53
C GLU A 144 -5.56 0.60 27.21
N ALA A 145 -5.51 -0.23 26.17
CA ALA A 145 -4.28 -0.89 25.71
C ALA A 145 -3.24 0.09 25.10
N ILE A 146 -3.65 1.31 24.72
CA ILE A 146 -2.79 2.32 24.11
C ILE A 146 -2.36 3.33 25.19
N PRO A 147 -1.07 3.38 25.56
CA PRO A 147 -0.60 4.30 26.60
C PRO A 147 -0.75 5.78 26.20
N ASP A 148 -0.73 6.65 27.19
CA ASP A 148 -0.59 8.09 26.97
C ASP A 148 0.82 8.39 26.45
N TRP A 149 0.89 9.20 25.39
CA TRP A 149 2.15 9.54 24.75
C TRP A 149 3.12 10.17 25.73
N ASP A 150 2.65 11.06 26.62
CA ASP A 150 3.47 11.74 27.60
C ASP A 150 4.12 10.79 28.62
N LYS A 151 3.47 9.67 28.95
CA LYS A 151 3.94 8.61 29.86
C LYS A 151 5.01 7.69 29.26
N LEU A 152 5.24 7.76 27.95
CA LEU A 152 6.28 6.97 27.30
C LEU A 152 7.68 7.48 27.62
N SER A 153 8.63 6.54 27.66
CA SER A 153 10.06 6.82 27.71
C SER A 153 10.54 7.53 26.44
N ALA A 154 11.73 8.13 26.51
CA ALA A 154 12.34 8.80 25.35
C ALA A 154 12.60 7.82 24.18
N ASP A 155 12.97 6.58 24.50
CA ASP A 155 13.23 5.55 23.48
C ASP A 155 11.95 5.09 22.78
N GLU A 156 10.86 4.89 23.54
CA GLU A 156 9.54 4.58 22.96
C GLU A 156 9.05 5.71 22.05
N LYS A 157 9.12 6.97 22.51
CA LYS A 157 8.74 8.13 21.68
C LYS A 157 9.54 8.18 20.39
N ARG A 158 10.86 7.97 20.47
CA ARG A 158 11.75 7.92 19.31
C ARG A 158 11.37 6.79 18.34
N LEU A 159 11.09 5.59 18.86
CA LEU A 159 10.69 4.44 18.05
C LEU A 159 9.36 4.67 17.33
N PHE A 160 8.32 5.07 18.07
CA PHE A 160 6.99 5.24 17.51
C PHE A 160 6.89 6.43 16.56
N ALA A 161 7.57 7.54 16.85
CA ALA A 161 7.69 8.64 15.90
C ALA A 161 8.34 8.16 14.60
N ARG A 162 9.43 7.38 14.70
CA ARG A 162 10.09 6.80 13.53
C ARG A 162 9.18 5.86 12.73
N GLN A 163 8.39 5.02 13.39
CA GLN A 163 7.42 4.15 12.71
C GLN A 163 6.36 4.97 11.96
N ALA A 164 5.84 6.03 12.57
CA ALA A 164 4.90 6.94 11.92
C ALA A 164 5.51 7.68 10.72
N GLU A 165 6.78 8.09 10.81
CA GLU A 165 7.53 8.68 9.69
C GLU A 165 7.64 7.71 8.50
N VAL A 166 7.95 6.43 8.76
CA VAL A 166 8.06 5.41 7.72
C VAL A 166 6.69 5.14 7.10
N PHE A 167 5.64 5.02 7.91
CA PHE A 167 4.27 4.85 7.43
C PHE A 167 3.85 6.00 6.52
N ALA A 168 4.03 7.24 6.96
CA ALA A 168 3.67 8.43 6.20
C ALA A 168 4.46 8.55 4.89
N ALA A 169 5.75 8.20 4.93
CA ALA A 169 6.57 8.12 3.73
C ALA A 169 6.08 7.04 2.75
N TYR A 170 5.57 5.92 3.25
CA TYR A 170 5.00 4.88 2.39
C TYR A 170 3.70 5.36 1.73
N VAL A 171 2.84 6.08 2.47
CA VAL A 171 1.65 6.72 1.90
C VAL A 171 2.05 7.71 0.81
N GLU A 172 3.03 8.60 1.08
CA GLU A 172 3.50 9.60 0.11
C GLU A 172 4.07 8.96 -1.16
N MET A 173 4.90 7.92 -1.01
CA MET A 173 5.44 7.17 -2.15
C MET A 173 4.33 6.48 -2.94
N THR A 174 3.30 5.97 -2.27
CA THR A 174 2.15 5.34 -2.93
C THR A 174 1.35 6.34 -3.74
N ASP A 175 1.08 7.52 -3.20
CA ASP A 175 0.42 8.61 -3.92
C ASP A 175 1.21 9.05 -5.14
N HIS A 176 2.54 9.17 -5.01
CA HIS A 176 3.43 9.48 -6.14
C HIS A 176 3.31 8.43 -7.27
N GLU A 177 3.32 7.14 -6.91
CA GLU A 177 3.26 6.05 -7.87
C GLU A 177 1.86 5.90 -8.51
N ILE A 178 0.79 6.18 -7.76
CA ILE A 178 -0.57 6.35 -8.33
C ILE A 178 -0.57 7.48 -9.35
N GLY A 179 0.06 8.61 -9.04
CA GLY A 179 0.22 9.73 -9.96
C GLY A 179 0.88 9.32 -11.29
N ARG A 180 1.89 8.44 -11.25
CA ARG A 180 2.53 7.89 -12.46
C ARG A 180 1.60 6.99 -13.28
N VAL A 181 0.70 6.24 -12.64
CA VAL A 181 -0.35 5.47 -13.36
C VAL A 181 -1.32 6.44 -14.06
N ILE A 182 -1.79 7.46 -13.36
CA ILE A 182 -2.69 8.48 -13.93
C ILE A 182 -2.04 9.20 -15.11
N GLN A 183 -0.76 9.57 -14.99
CA GLN A 183 0.02 10.15 -16.09
C GLN A 183 0.15 9.20 -17.29
N ALA A 184 0.26 7.89 -17.06
CA ALA A 184 0.29 6.93 -18.15
C ALA A 184 -1.05 6.85 -18.90
N ILE A 185 -2.17 6.99 -18.20
CA ILE A 185 -3.51 7.07 -18.80
C ILE A 185 -3.65 8.39 -19.59
N GLU A 186 -3.26 9.51 -19.00
CA GLU A 186 -3.26 10.83 -19.65
C GLU A 186 -2.43 10.84 -20.93
N ALA A 187 -1.24 10.25 -20.91
CA ALA A 187 -0.36 10.15 -22.07
C ALA A 187 -0.96 9.36 -23.25
N THR A 188 -2.02 8.56 -23.01
CA THR A 188 -2.79 7.87 -24.06
C THR A 188 -4.00 8.67 -24.54
N GLY A 189 -4.24 9.86 -23.99
CA GLY A 189 -5.42 10.69 -24.27
C GLY A 189 -6.72 10.10 -23.70
N GLN A 190 -6.64 9.21 -22.70
CA GLN A 190 -7.81 8.49 -22.18
C GLN A 190 -8.31 9.02 -20.83
N LEU A 191 -7.62 9.98 -20.20
CA LEU A 191 -7.92 10.40 -18.82
C LEU A 191 -9.34 10.92 -18.66
N ASP A 192 -9.80 11.80 -19.55
CA ASP A 192 -11.16 12.37 -19.50
C ASP A 192 -12.26 11.31 -19.69
N ASN A 193 -11.93 10.16 -20.27
CA ASN A 193 -12.83 9.03 -20.47
C ASN A 193 -12.52 7.86 -19.53
N THR A 194 -11.83 8.12 -18.41
CA THR A 194 -11.50 7.11 -17.40
C THR A 194 -12.21 7.43 -16.09
N LEU A 195 -12.98 6.46 -15.60
CA LEU A 195 -13.55 6.54 -14.27
C LEU A 195 -12.54 6.02 -13.24
N VAL A 196 -12.13 6.88 -12.32
CA VAL A 196 -11.18 6.53 -11.24
C VAL A 196 -11.95 6.35 -9.95
N PHE A 197 -11.90 5.13 -9.41
CA PHE A 197 -12.34 4.85 -8.05
C PHE A 197 -11.12 4.77 -7.14
N PHE A 198 -11.14 5.59 -6.10
CA PHE A 198 -10.14 5.53 -5.04
C PHE A 198 -10.79 4.98 -3.78
N VAL A 199 -10.27 3.85 -3.31
CA VAL A 199 -10.67 3.24 -2.04
C VAL A 199 -9.45 3.27 -1.14
N TYR A 200 -9.51 4.08 -0.07
CA TYR A 200 -8.42 4.20 0.88
C TYR A 200 -8.49 3.08 1.91
N GLY A 201 -7.72 2.01 1.65
CA GLY A 201 -7.64 0.81 2.49
C GLY A 201 -8.70 -0.24 2.12
N ASP A 202 -8.29 -1.51 2.13
CA ASP A 202 -9.18 -2.67 2.09
C ASP A 202 -9.72 -3.05 3.48
N ASN A 203 -9.14 -2.47 4.54
CA ASN A 203 -9.53 -2.57 5.95
C ASN A 203 -8.88 -1.41 6.76
N GLY A 204 -8.85 -1.53 8.10
CA GLY A 204 -8.19 -0.58 8.99
C GLY A 204 -6.66 -0.61 8.91
N THR A 205 -5.97 0.20 9.71
CA THR A 205 -4.50 0.19 9.72
C THR A 205 -3.96 -1.09 10.37
N SER A 206 -2.94 -1.67 9.72
CA SER A 206 -2.07 -2.73 10.25
C SER A 206 -1.69 -2.52 11.72
N ALA A 207 -1.89 -3.55 12.54
CA ALA A 207 -1.44 -3.60 13.94
C ALA A 207 -0.19 -4.48 14.13
N GLU A 208 0.37 -4.98 13.03
CA GLU A 208 1.56 -5.81 12.99
C GLU A 208 2.79 -5.09 13.56
N GLY A 209 3.77 -5.86 14.04
CA GLY A 209 4.98 -5.32 14.68
C GLY A 209 4.87 -5.00 16.18
N GLY A 210 3.66 -4.79 16.72
CA GLY A 210 3.46 -4.58 18.17
C GLY A 210 4.27 -3.41 18.78
N ARG A 211 4.51 -3.44 20.10
CA ARG A 211 5.16 -2.32 20.83
C ARG A 211 6.65 -2.14 20.53
N ASN A 212 7.33 -3.20 20.09
CA ASN A 212 8.79 -3.20 19.95
C ASN A 212 9.25 -3.26 18.49
N GLY A 213 8.31 -3.32 17.54
CA GLY A 213 8.59 -3.73 16.16
C GLY A 213 8.84 -5.24 16.05
N MET A 214 8.68 -5.78 14.85
CA MET A 214 9.07 -7.14 14.50
C MET A 214 9.99 -7.12 13.28
N PHE A 215 10.97 -8.02 13.27
CA PHE A 215 11.86 -8.22 12.11
C PHE A 215 11.23 -9.16 11.06
N SER A 216 10.32 -10.03 11.48
CA SER A 216 9.57 -10.94 10.61
C SER A 216 8.17 -11.08 11.17
N GLU A 217 7.14 -10.73 10.40
CA GLU A 217 5.76 -10.80 10.87
C GLU A 217 5.16 -12.20 10.71
N MET A 218 5.80 -13.05 9.89
CA MET A 218 5.50 -14.47 9.82
C MET A 218 5.70 -15.18 11.17
N THR A 219 6.38 -14.59 12.15
CA THR A 219 6.43 -15.15 13.52
C THR A 219 5.08 -15.08 14.24
N TYR A 220 4.14 -14.26 13.77
CA TYR A 220 2.79 -14.22 14.32
C TYR A 220 1.92 -15.39 13.82
N PHE A 221 2.23 -15.91 12.64
CA PHE A 221 1.45 -16.95 11.95
C PHE A 221 2.04 -18.36 12.06
N ASN A 222 3.26 -18.51 12.60
CA ASN A 222 3.93 -19.79 12.86
C ASN A 222 4.05 -20.04 14.36
#